data_AF-A0A183JNB6-F1
#
_entry.id   AF-A0A183JNB6-F1
#
_cell.length_a   1.000
_cell.length_b   1.000
_cell.length_c   1.000
_cell.angle_alpha   90.00
_cell.angle_beta   90.00
_cell.angle_gamma   90.00
#
_symmetry.space_group_name_H-M   'P 1'
#
loop_
_entity.id
_entity.type
_entity.pdbx_description
1 polymer ?
#
loop_
_entity_poly.entity_id
_entity_poly.type
_entity_poly.pdbx_seq_one_letter_code
_entity_poly.pdbx_strand_id
1 'polypeptide(L)'
;MKTSTSEGKHGIQWTAQNQLDDLDFADDLALLSHTHEQMQKKTASVAAASALVGLNIHIGKSMIPKHNKENTKLISMFGETLEGVESLTYLGSNVDKQGGSDADVKARIGKAMAAFLQLKKIWNSKQLSTNIKVRTFNTNVKAVLLYGAETWRTTTTTIKNVQVVINGCLRKILNIHWPDTVSNSLLWERTNQLSAEEEIRKRRWKSVGHTLSESSNCTTKQALTCNPKGKRKRGRLKNITRREIKADMERMNNKWKPVNVYFIDNSIKKLKL
;
A
#
# COMPACT_ATOMS: atom_id res chain seq x y z
N MET A 1 11.61 15.47 -17.41
CA MET A 1 11.22 14.06 -17.18
C MET A 1 10.04 13.59 -18.03
N LYS A 2 8.88 14.26 -18.03
CA LYS A 2 7.75 13.84 -18.89
C LYS A 2 8.07 13.80 -20.40
N THR A 3 9.06 14.59 -20.83
CA THR A 3 9.56 14.62 -22.22
C THR A 3 10.60 13.54 -22.53
N SER A 4 11.25 12.93 -21.53
CA SER A 4 12.26 11.88 -21.74
C SER A 4 11.65 10.49 -21.96
N THR A 5 10.36 10.32 -21.64
CA THR A 5 9.58 9.10 -21.86
C THR A 5 8.64 9.19 -23.07
N SER A 6 8.55 10.34 -23.75
CA SER A 6 7.58 10.57 -24.85
C SER A 6 8.01 10.03 -26.21
N GLU A 7 9.31 9.73 -26.41
CA GLU A 7 9.82 9.17 -27.66
C GLU A 7 9.60 7.64 -27.70
N GLY A 8 8.33 7.24 -27.87
CA GLY A 8 7.94 5.86 -28.15
C GLY A 8 6.96 5.25 -27.14
N LYS A 9 6.13 4.32 -27.60
CA LYS A 9 5.14 3.60 -26.80
C LYS A 9 5.79 2.52 -25.92
N HIS A 10 6.59 2.94 -24.95
CA HIS A 10 7.44 2.08 -24.12
C HIS A 10 6.88 1.80 -22.71
N GLY A 11 5.71 2.36 -22.39
CA GLY A 11 5.05 2.19 -21.10
C GLY A 11 4.21 0.92 -21.00
N ILE A 12 3.81 0.59 -19.76
CA ILE A 12 2.87 -0.50 -19.52
C ILE A 12 1.50 -0.09 -20.06
N GLN A 13 0.80 -0.98 -20.77
CA GLN A 13 -0.54 -0.65 -21.26
C GLN A 13 -1.48 -0.43 -20.07
N TRP A 14 -1.99 0.79 -19.95
CA TRP A 14 -2.80 1.24 -18.82
C TRP A 14 -4.28 1.21 -19.16
N THR A 15 -4.65 1.77 -20.32
CA THR A 15 -5.99 1.68 -20.90
C THR A 15 -5.92 1.19 -22.34
N ALA A 16 -7.06 1.10 -23.03
CA ALA A 16 -7.07 0.78 -24.46
C ALA A 16 -6.25 1.79 -25.29
N GLN A 17 -6.18 3.05 -24.82
CA GLN A 17 -5.57 4.17 -25.53
C GLN A 17 -4.31 4.72 -24.85
N ASN A 18 -4.12 4.50 -23.54
CA ASN A 18 -3.02 5.09 -22.76
C ASN A 18 -2.02 4.04 -22.28
N GLN A 19 -0.77 4.49 -22.12
CA GLN A 19 0.30 3.77 -21.45
C GLN A 19 0.69 4.50 -20.15
N LEU A 20 1.22 3.75 -19.20
CA LEU A 20 1.80 4.24 -17.97
C LEU A 20 3.32 4.06 -18.06
N ASP A 21 4.03 5.17 -18.18
CA ASP A 21 5.47 5.19 -18.45
C ASP A 21 6.32 5.29 -17.18
N ASP A 22 5.80 5.99 -16.18
CA ASP A 22 6.50 6.31 -14.95
C ASP A 22 5.53 6.60 -13.79
N LEU A 23 6.06 6.50 -12.56
CA LEU A 23 5.47 6.98 -11.33
C LEU A 23 6.52 7.86 -10.64
N ASP A 24 6.24 9.15 -10.49
CA ASP A 24 7.12 10.14 -9.89
C ASP A 24 6.55 10.68 -8.58
N PHE A 25 7.41 10.81 -7.56
CA PHE A 25 7.09 11.53 -6.33
C PHE A 25 8.35 12.18 -5.77
N ALA A 26 8.39 13.52 -5.78
CA ALA A 26 9.59 14.30 -5.44
C ALA A 26 10.82 13.82 -6.24
N ASP A 27 11.83 13.27 -5.56
CA ASP A 27 13.06 12.71 -6.15
C ASP A 27 12.96 11.21 -6.51
N ASP A 28 11.92 10.52 -6.04
CA ASP A 28 11.70 9.10 -6.32
C ASP A 28 10.99 8.90 -7.67
N LEU A 29 11.67 8.24 -8.62
CA LEU A 29 11.14 7.86 -9.92
C LEU A 29 11.10 6.34 -10.10
N ALA A 30 9.94 5.80 -10.48
CA ALA A 30 9.79 4.43 -10.94
C ALA A 30 9.43 4.38 -12.43
N LEU A 31 10.33 3.84 -13.26
CA LEU A 31 10.10 3.65 -14.69
C LEU A 31 9.46 2.30 -14.98
N LEU A 32 8.42 2.30 -15.82
CA LEU A 32 7.64 1.10 -16.15
C LEU A 32 7.81 0.74 -17.63
N SER A 33 8.27 -0.48 -17.91
CA SER A 33 8.53 -0.97 -19.26
C SER A 33 8.16 -2.45 -19.41
N HIS A 34 7.81 -2.89 -20.63
CA HIS A 34 7.51 -4.29 -20.93
C HIS A 34 8.75 -5.12 -21.26
N THR A 35 9.75 -4.49 -21.88
CA THR A 35 10.97 -5.16 -22.33
C THR A 35 12.21 -4.59 -21.67
N HIS A 36 13.24 -5.43 -21.54
CA HIS A 36 14.53 -5.01 -21.01
C HIS A 36 15.19 -3.92 -21.88
N GLU A 37 15.04 -4.01 -23.20
CA GLU A 37 15.56 -3.00 -24.13
C GLU A 37 14.88 -1.64 -23.92
N GLN A 38 13.56 -1.63 -23.70
CA GLN A 38 12.83 -0.41 -23.37
C GLN A 38 13.28 0.17 -22.03
N MET A 39 13.52 -0.69 -21.03
CA MET A 39 14.04 -0.27 -19.73
C MET A 39 15.41 0.38 -19.86
N GLN A 40 16.34 -0.22 -20.61
CA GLN A 40 17.66 0.36 -20.90
C GLN A 40 17.56 1.72 -21.59
N LYS A 41 16.72 1.84 -22.62
CA LYS A 41 16.51 3.10 -23.35
C LYS A 41 15.94 4.20 -22.44
N LYS A 42 14.93 3.89 -21.62
CA LYS A 42 14.36 4.86 -20.67
C LYS A 42 15.39 5.29 -19.63
N THR A 43 16.15 4.35 -19.09
CA THR A 43 17.22 4.63 -18.13
C THR A 43 18.29 5.56 -18.71
N ALA A 44 18.75 5.29 -19.94
CA ALA A 44 19.73 6.14 -20.62
C ALA A 44 19.18 7.54 -20.93
N SER A 45 17.92 7.62 -21.37
CA SER A 45 17.23 8.89 -21.63
C SER A 45 17.09 9.74 -20.36
N VAL A 46 16.68 9.14 -19.24
CA VAL A 46 16.56 9.82 -17.95
C VAL A 46 17.93 10.27 -17.43
N ALA A 47 18.97 9.45 -17.60
CA ALA A 47 20.34 9.81 -17.25
C ALA A 47 20.84 11.03 -18.04
N ALA A 48 20.66 11.03 -19.37
CA ALA A 48 21.03 12.15 -20.22
C ALA A 48 20.25 13.43 -19.86
N ALA A 49 18.92 13.32 -19.69
CA ALA A 49 18.07 14.44 -19.32
C ALA A 49 18.43 15.01 -17.94
N SER A 50 18.79 14.16 -16.97
CA SER A 50 19.22 14.58 -15.63
C SER A 50 20.55 15.32 -15.68
N ALA A 51 21.51 14.82 -16.45
CA ALA A 51 22.80 15.48 -16.65
C ALA A 51 22.65 16.88 -17.27
N LEU A 52 21.74 17.04 -18.25
CA LEU A 52 21.47 18.34 -18.89
C LEU A 52 20.96 19.42 -17.92
N VAL A 53 20.27 19.01 -16.86
CA VAL A 53 19.76 19.93 -15.81
C VAL A 53 20.65 19.97 -14.57
N GLY A 54 21.83 19.34 -14.62
CA GLY A 54 22.79 19.31 -13.51
C GLY A 54 22.39 18.39 -12.35
N LEU A 55 21.49 17.43 -12.57
CA LEU A 55 21.09 16.44 -11.56
C LEU A 55 21.91 15.16 -11.68
N ASN A 56 22.39 14.66 -10.54
CA ASN A 56 23.12 13.39 -10.43
C ASN A 56 22.20 12.27 -9.94
N ILE A 57 22.13 11.19 -10.71
CA ILE A 57 21.37 10.00 -10.32
C ILE A 57 22.21 9.16 -9.37
N HIS A 58 21.66 8.84 -8.19
CA HIS A 58 22.33 7.98 -7.22
C HIS A 58 22.22 6.51 -7.62
N ILE A 59 23.29 5.96 -8.21
CA ILE A 59 23.31 4.59 -8.76
C ILE A 59 23.03 3.55 -7.67
N GLY A 60 23.64 3.67 -6.48
CA GLY A 60 23.45 2.71 -5.38
C GLY A 60 22.03 2.66 -4.78
N LYS A 61 21.13 3.59 -5.15
CA LYS A 61 19.71 3.59 -4.76
C LYS A 61 18.81 3.17 -5.93
N SER A 62 19.35 3.12 -7.13
CA SER A 62 18.64 2.76 -8.35
C SER A 62 18.59 1.24 -8.45
N MET A 63 17.40 0.67 -8.44
CA MET A 63 17.18 -0.77 -8.36
C MET A 63 16.17 -1.22 -9.39
N ILE A 64 16.32 -2.46 -9.86
CA ILE A 64 15.40 -3.07 -10.84
C ILE A 64 14.58 -4.17 -10.15
N PRO A 65 13.32 -3.89 -9.76
CA PRO A 65 12.44 -4.90 -9.22
C PRO A 65 12.02 -5.88 -10.33
N LYS A 66 12.25 -7.19 -10.10
CA LYS A 66 11.94 -8.23 -11.08
C LYS A 66 10.49 -8.72 -10.93
N HIS A 67 9.65 -8.55 -11.96
CA HIS A 67 8.31 -9.15 -11.99
C HIS A 67 8.21 -10.23 -13.10
N ASN A 68 7.89 -11.47 -12.70
CA ASN A 68 7.49 -12.62 -13.54
C ASN A 68 8.49 -13.29 -14.51
N LYS A 69 9.70 -12.78 -14.81
CA LYS A 69 10.69 -13.50 -15.65
C LYS A 69 12.12 -13.42 -15.12
N GLU A 70 12.87 -14.52 -15.28
CA GLU A 70 14.34 -14.55 -15.20
C GLU A 70 14.88 -13.89 -16.46
N ASN A 71 15.39 -12.66 -16.34
CA ASN A 71 16.22 -12.08 -17.39
C ASN A 71 17.68 -12.24 -16.96
N THR A 72 18.46 -12.90 -17.81
CA THR A 72 19.92 -13.03 -17.74
C THR A 72 20.67 -11.77 -18.17
N LYS A 73 19.95 -10.74 -18.65
CA LYS A 73 20.54 -9.47 -19.09
C LYS A 73 20.51 -8.45 -17.96
N LEU A 74 21.66 -7.84 -17.73
CA LEU A 74 21.90 -6.77 -16.77
C LEU A 74 21.65 -5.42 -17.46
N ILE A 75 21.06 -4.47 -16.75
CA ILE A 75 20.92 -3.08 -17.20
C ILE A 75 22.12 -2.32 -16.66
N SER A 76 22.81 -1.60 -17.53
CA SER A 76 23.90 -0.73 -17.14
C SER A 76 23.45 0.73 -17.14
N MET A 77 23.92 1.50 -16.17
CA MET A 77 23.74 2.94 -16.10
C MET A 77 25.11 3.56 -15.77
N PHE A 78 25.58 4.51 -16.57
CA PHE A 78 26.91 5.12 -16.43
C PHE A 78 28.09 4.13 -16.39
N GLY A 79 27.96 2.97 -17.06
CA GLY A 79 28.99 1.91 -17.05
C GLY A 79 28.92 0.98 -15.83
N GLU A 80 28.10 1.29 -14.82
CA GLU A 80 27.83 0.42 -13.67
C GLU A 80 26.60 -0.46 -13.91
N THR A 81 26.63 -1.67 -13.35
CA THR A 81 25.49 -2.59 -13.43
C THR A 81 24.51 -2.32 -12.30
N LEU A 82 23.23 -2.11 -12.64
CA LEU A 82 22.18 -1.93 -11.63
C LEU A 82 21.83 -3.25 -10.95
N GLU A 83 21.67 -3.22 -9.63
CA GLU A 83 21.29 -4.38 -8.86
C GLU A 83 19.83 -4.80 -9.12
N GLY A 84 19.64 -6.08 -9.43
CA GLY A 84 18.32 -6.66 -9.61
C GLY A 84 17.77 -7.21 -8.31
N VAL A 85 16.83 -6.49 -7.69
CA VAL A 85 16.25 -6.84 -6.37
C VAL A 85 14.95 -7.62 -6.48
N GLU A 86 14.69 -8.50 -5.52
CA GLU A 86 13.42 -9.26 -5.42
C GLU A 86 12.29 -8.47 -4.75
N SER A 87 12.65 -7.48 -3.94
CA SER A 87 11.71 -6.60 -3.24
C SER A 87 12.25 -5.17 -3.23
N LEU A 88 11.40 -4.21 -3.54
CA LEU A 88 11.74 -2.79 -3.55
C LEU A 88 10.80 -2.03 -2.60
N THR A 89 11.36 -1.12 -1.80
CA THR A 89 10.54 -0.19 -1.01
C THR A 89 10.32 1.08 -1.83
N TYR A 90 9.07 1.37 -2.21
CA TYR A 90 8.69 2.60 -2.90
C TYR A 90 7.68 3.37 -2.04
N LEU A 91 7.98 4.63 -1.70
CA LEU A 91 7.16 5.48 -0.80
C LEU A 91 6.81 4.81 0.54
N GLY A 92 7.73 3.96 1.01
CA GLY A 92 7.60 3.19 2.23
C GLY A 92 6.82 1.87 2.09
N SER A 93 6.18 1.60 0.96
CA SER A 93 5.48 0.32 0.71
C SER A 93 6.44 -0.68 0.08
N ASN A 94 6.48 -1.90 0.63
CA ASN A 94 7.31 -2.96 0.06
C ASN A 94 6.59 -3.66 -1.11
N VAL A 95 7.19 -3.63 -2.29
CA VAL A 95 6.72 -4.29 -3.51
C VAL A 95 7.60 -5.51 -3.76
N ASP A 96 7.05 -6.71 -3.51
CA ASP A 96 7.74 -7.97 -3.77
C ASP A 96 7.43 -8.54 -5.17
N LYS A 97 8.28 -9.47 -5.64
CA LYS A 97 8.08 -10.21 -6.90
C LYS A 97 6.70 -10.90 -6.99
N GLN A 98 6.10 -11.25 -5.87
CA GLN A 98 4.82 -11.98 -5.82
C GLN A 98 3.58 -11.06 -5.84
N GLY A 99 3.78 -9.74 -5.74
CA GLY A 99 2.73 -8.73 -5.57
C GLY A 99 1.88 -8.96 -4.32
N GLY A 100 2.49 -9.46 -3.25
CA GLY A 100 1.85 -9.71 -1.95
C GLY A 100 2.00 -8.54 -0.98
N SER A 101 1.06 -8.38 -0.06
CA SER A 101 1.16 -7.41 1.03
C SER A 101 1.82 -7.98 2.29
N ASP A 102 2.19 -9.26 2.30
CA ASP A 102 2.63 -9.96 3.51
C ASP A 102 3.99 -9.44 4.02
N ALA A 103 4.93 -9.17 3.11
CA ALA A 103 6.23 -8.59 3.46
C ALA A 103 6.08 -7.16 4.02
N ASP A 104 5.20 -6.35 3.41
CA ASP A 104 4.90 -4.99 3.89
C ASP A 104 4.26 -5.02 5.28
N VAL A 105 3.24 -5.86 5.49
CA VAL A 105 2.58 -6.03 6.80
C VAL A 105 3.60 -6.45 7.86
N LYS A 106 4.50 -7.40 7.56
CA LYS A 106 5.54 -7.84 8.50
C LYS A 106 6.49 -6.70 8.86
N ALA A 107 6.95 -5.92 7.86
CA ALA A 107 7.81 -4.77 8.09
C ALA A 107 7.11 -3.70 8.95
N ARG A 108 5.82 -3.45 8.71
CA ARG A 108 5.00 -2.49 9.45
C ARG A 108 4.76 -2.92 10.89
N ILE A 109 4.53 -4.21 11.13
CA ILE A 109 4.49 -4.77 12.48
C ILE A 109 5.82 -4.53 13.20
N GLY A 110 6.95 -4.81 12.55
CA GLY A 110 8.28 -4.56 13.14
C GLY A 110 8.48 -3.10 13.55
N LYS A 111 8.18 -2.15 12.65
CA LYS A 111 8.28 -0.70 12.91
C LYS A 111 7.33 -0.25 14.04
N ALA A 112 6.08 -0.70 14.02
CA ALA A 112 5.09 -0.36 15.04
C ALA A 112 5.48 -0.90 16.41
N MET A 113 6.00 -2.14 16.48
CA MET A 113 6.46 -2.73 17.73
C MET A 113 7.71 -2.04 18.28
N ALA A 114 8.63 -1.61 17.41
CA ALA A 114 9.77 -0.80 17.83
C ALA A 114 9.31 0.52 18.45
N ALA A 115 8.38 1.24 17.81
CA ALA A 115 7.79 2.46 18.35
C ALA A 115 7.06 2.20 19.68
N PHE A 116 6.32 1.09 19.78
CA PHE A 116 5.65 0.70 21.02
C PHE A 116 6.65 0.47 22.16
N LEU A 117 7.77 -0.19 21.90
CA LEU A 117 8.80 -0.46 22.90
C LEU A 117 9.52 0.81 23.36
N GLN A 118 9.76 1.77 22.46
CA GLN A 118 10.35 3.07 22.82
C GLN A 118 9.47 3.83 23.83
N LEU A 119 8.15 3.68 23.74
CA LEU A 119 7.18 4.31 24.63
C LEU A 119 6.89 3.50 25.91
N LYS A 120 7.73 2.50 26.27
CA LYS A 120 7.55 1.64 27.46
C LYS A 120 7.31 2.43 28.76
N LYS A 121 8.01 3.55 28.95
CA LYS A 121 7.84 4.40 30.14
C LYS A 121 6.42 4.99 30.25
N ILE A 122 5.79 5.32 29.12
CA ILE A 122 4.42 5.84 29.07
C ILE A 122 3.43 4.75 29.47
N TRP A 123 3.60 3.54 28.95
CA TRP A 123 2.71 2.41 29.23
C TRP A 123 2.73 2.02 30.71
N ASN A 124 3.93 2.05 31.32
CA ASN A 124 4.13 1.70 32.73
C ASN A 124 3.78 2.83 33.71
N SER A 125 3.59 4.07 33.24
CA SER A 125 3.29 5.21 34.12
C SER A 125 1.91 5.08 34.75
N LYS A 126 1.83 5.18 36.08
CA LYS A 126 0.56 5.24 36.82
C LYS A 126 -0.10 6.62 36.79
N GLN A 127 0.67 7.67 36.46
CA GLN A 127 0.19 9.06 36.42
C GLN A 127 -0.69 9.32 35.19
N LEU A 128 -0.48 8.56 34.11
CA LEU A 128 -1.23 8.72 32.87
C LEU A 128 -2.49 7.86 32.89
N SER A 129 -3.63 8.49 32.58
CA SER A 129 -4.88 7.76 32.42
C SER A 129 -4.83 6.81 31.23
N THR A 130 -5.62 5.74 31.31
CA THR A 130 -5.75 4.75 30.23
C THR A 130 -6.15 5.41 28.90
N ASN A 131 -7.04 6.41 28.93
CA ASN A 131 -7.49 7.12 27.73
C ASN A 131 -6.36 7.85 27.01
N ILE A 132 -5.46 8.50 27.76
CA ILE A 132 -4.29 9.18 27.20
C ILE A 132 -3.33 8.16 26.58
N LYS A 133 -3.11 7.02 27.24
CA LYS A 133 -2.26 5.95 26.71
C LYS A 133 -2.82 5.36 25.43
N VAL A 134 -4.13 5.06 25.38
CA VAL A 134 -4.80 4.54 24.18
C VAL A 134 -4.73 5.55 23.04
N ARG A 135 -4.94 6.85 23.31
CA ARG A 135 -4.78 7.91 22.30
C ARG A 135 -3.34 8.00 21.78
N THR A 136 -2.36 7.88 22.66
CA THR A 136 -0.92 7.86 22.30
C THR A 136 -0.59 6.65 21.43
N PHE A 137 -1.15 5.48 21.76
CA PHE A 137 -1.05 4.27 20.95
C PHE A 137 -1.65 4.45 19.55
N ASN A 138 -2.87 5.01 19.46
CA ASN A 138 -3.55 5.22 18.19
C ASN A 138 -2.78 6.17 17.25
N THR A 139 -2.19 7.22 17.81
CA THR A 139 -1.47 8.26 17.06
C THR A 139 -0.09 7.81 16.60
N ASN A 140 0.67 7.09 17.44
CA ASN A 140 2.07 6.76 17.14
C ASN A 140 2.24 5.34 16.62
N VAL A 141 1.60 4.36 17.26
CA VAL A 141 1.85 2.93 16.98
C VAL A 141 0.87 2.41 15.94
N LYS A 142 -0.43 2.64 16.14
CA LYS A 142 -1.47 2.18 15.23
C LYS A 142 -1.40 2.88 13.88
N ALA A 143 -1.02 4.16 13.86
CA ALA A 143 -0.78 4.91 12.62
C ALA A 143 0.36 4.30 11.77
N VAL A 144 1.49 3.96 12.40
CA VAL A 144 2.62 3.28 11.72
C VAL A 144 2.24 1.88 11.27
N LEU A 145 1.51 1.14 12.11
CA LEU A 145 1.05 -0.22 11.82
C LEU A 145 0.14 -0.26 10.60
N LEU A 146 -0.84 0.64 10.52
CA LEU A 146 -1.86 0.67 9.47
C LEU A 146 -1.52 1.61 8.31
N TYR A 147 -0.27 2.06 8.21
CA TYR A 147 0.18 2.84 7.07
C TYR A 147 0.18 1.98 5.80
N GLY A 148 -0.47 2.45 4.73
CA GLY A 148 -0.59 1.72 3.47
C GLY A 148 -1.63 0.59 3.51
N ALA A 149 -2.37 0.43 4.61
CA ALA A 149 -3.36 -0.63 4.77
C ALA A 149 -4.52 -0.54 3.77
N GLU A 150 -4.74 0.63 3.16
CA GLU A 150 -5.72 0.82 2.09
C GLU A 150 -5.41 -0.07 0.88
N THR A 151 -4.12 -0.28 0.60
CA THR A 151 -3.61 -1.06 -0.54
C THR A 151 -3.30 -2.51 -0.23
N TRP A 152 -3.38 -2.92 1.04
CA TRP A 152 -3.11 -4.30 1.43
C TRP A 152 -4.15 -5.27 0.87
N ARG A 153 -3.70 -6.50 0.59
CA ARG A 153 -4.60 -7.62 0.34
C ARG A 153 -5.15 -8.10 1.67
N THR A 154 -6.44 -7.93 1.90
CA THR A 154 -7.09 -8.33 3.16
C THR A 154 -7.38 -9.83 3.17
N THR A 155 -6.37 -10.64 3.54
CA THR A 155 -6.61 -12.05 3.86
C THR A 155 -7.04 -12.19 5.32
N THR A 156 -7.78 -13.25 5.64
CA THR A 156 -8.18 -13.56 7.03
C THR A 156 -6.95 -13.73 7.93
N THR A 157 -5.87 -14.31 7.41
CA THR A 157 -4.59 -14.46 8.12
C THR A 157 -3.95 -13.11 8.41
N THR A 158 -3.84 -12.23 7.41
CA THR A 158 -3.27 -10.89 7.57
C THR A 158 -4.04 -10.07 8.60
N ILE A 159 -5.37 -10.06 8.53
CA ILE A 159 -6.24 -9.36 9.48
C ILE A 159 -6.05 -9.92 10.89
N LYS A 160 -6.06 -11.25 11.05
CA LYS A 160 -5.84 -11.91 12.35
C LYS A 160 -4.49 -11.54 12.95
N ASN A 161 -3.43 -11.56 12.14
CA ASN A 161 -2.09 -11.20 12.60
C ASN A 161 -2.02 -9.76 13.11
N VAL A 162 -2.57 -8.80 12.36
CA VAL A 162 -2.64 -7.39 12.78
C VAL A 162 -3.47 -7.23 14.05
N GLN A 163 -4.61 -7.92 14.14
CA GLN A 163 -5.48 -7.88 15.32
C GLN A 163 -4.78 -8.43 16.58
N VAL A 164 -4.02 -9.53 16.45
CA VAL A 164 -3.27 -10.12 17.56
C VAL A 164 -2.24 -9.11 18.09
N VAL A 165 -1.52 -8.44 17.20
CA VAL A 165 -0.54 -7.40 17.57
C VAL A 165 -1.21 -6.24 18.32
N ILE A 166 -2.32 -5.72 17.79
CA ILE A 166 -3.08 -4.64 18.43
C ILE A 166 -3.58 -5.08 19.81
N ASN A 167 -4.19 -6.26 19.91
CA ASN A 167 -4.71 -6.78 21.17
C ASN A 167 -3.60 -7.00 22.21
N GLY A 168 -2.42 -7.46 21.78
CA GLY A 168 -1.24 -7.60 22.65
C GLY A 168 -0.77 -6.24 23.20
N CYS A 169 -0.76 -5.21 22.36
CA CYS A 169 -0.41 -3.85 22.79
C CYS A 169 -1.45 -3.29 23.79
N LEU A 170 -2.74 -3.44 23.50
CA LEU A 170 -3.82 -2.96 24.38
C LEU A 170 -3.79 -3.64 25.75
N ARG A 171 -3.54 -4.95 25.81
CA ARG A 171 -3.39 -5.67 27.09
C ARG A 171 -2.25 -5.12 27.94
N LYS A 172 -1.10 -4.82 27.31
CA LYS A 172 0.04 -4.18 28.00
C LYS A 172 -0.29 -2.77 28.49
N ILE A 173 -1.02 -1.98 27.70
CA ILE A 173 -1.46 -0.62 28.10
C ILE A 173 -2.40 -0.67 29.30
N LEU A 174 -3.31 -1.65 29.33
CA LEU A 174 -4.23 -1.89 30.43
C LEU A 174 -3.59 -2.58 31.63
N ASN A 175 -2.29 -2.88 31.57
CA ASN A 175 -1.55 -3.59 32.62
C ASN A 175 -2.16 -4.97 32.97
N ILE A 176 -2.78 -5.65 32.00
CA ILE A 176 -3.35 -6.99 32.16
C ILE A 176 -2.20 -7.99 32.11
N HIS A 177 -1.96 -8.68 33.22
CA HIS A 177 -0.94 -9.71 33.37
C HIS A 177 -1.62 -11.05 33.64
N TRP A 178 -0.94 -12.15 33.33
CA TRP A 178 -1.36 -13.44 33.84
C TRP A 178 -1.38 -13.39 35.39
N PRO A 179 -2.41 -13.91 36.09
CA PRO A 179 -3.48 -14.82 35.65
C PRO A 179 -4.78 -14.15 35.14
N ASP A 180 -4.83 -12.81 35.06
CA ASP A 180 -6.05 -12.09 34.67
C ASP A 180 -6.45 -12.41 33.22
N THR A 181 -7.62 -13.04 33.05
CA THR A 181 -8.14 -13.41 31.74
C THR A 181 -9.27 -12.48 31.33
N VAL A 182 -9.00 -11.62 30.33
CA VAL A 182 -9.98 -10.68 29.76
C VAL A 182 -10.30 -11.09 28.32
N SER A 183 -11.61 -11.20 28.03
CA SER A 183 -12.11 -11.49 26.68
C SER A 183 -11.74 -10.37 25.70
N ASN A 184 -11.59 -10.71 24.41
CA ASN A 184 -11.28 -9.71 23.38
C ASN A 184 -12.40 -8.67 23.22
N SER A 185 -13.67 -9.04 23.44
CA SER A 185 -14.80 -8.12 23.36
C SER A 185 -14.73 -7.05 24.46
N LEU A 186 -14.51 -7.47 25.71
CA LEU A 186 -14.38 -6.55 26.85
C LEU A 186 -13.15 -5.64 26.70
N LEU A 187 -12.06 -6.15 26.12
CA LEU A 187 -10.86 -5.36 25.80
C LEU A 187 -11.19 -4.20 24.85
N TRP A 188 -11.97 -4.47 23.80
CA TRP A 188 -12.36 -3.46 22.81
C TRP A 188 -13.36 -2.45 23.37
N GLU A 189 -14.31 -2.89 24.18
CA GLU A 189 -15.27 -2.04 24.88
C GLU A 189 -14.55 -1.05 25.82
N ARG A 190 -13.65 -1.54 26.68
CA ARG A 190 -12.87 -0.71 27.62
C ARG A 190 -11.97 0.32 26.93
N THR A 191 -11.51 0.04 25.72
CA THR A 191 -10.58 0.90 24.98
C THR A 191 -11.25 1.71 23.87
N ASN A 192 -12.57 1.55 23.69
CA ASN A 192 -13.36 2.09 22.59
C ASN A 192 -12.67 1.91 21.22
N GLN A 193 -12.13 0.71 20.99
CA GLN A 193 -11.39 0.37 19.77
C GLN A 193 -12.24 -0.44 18.81
N LEU A 194 -12.13 -0.11 17.52
CA LEU A 194 -12.69 -0.92 16.44
C LEU A 194 -11.79 -2.13 16.15
N SER A 195 -12.40 -3.17 15.58
CA SER A 195 -11.64 -4.28 15.02
C SER A 195 -10.70 -3.81 13.90
N ALA A 196 -9.55 -4.46 13.76
CA ALA A 196 -8.56 -4.16 12.73
C ALA A 196 -9.19 -4.25 11.32
N GLU A 197 -10.08 -5.22 11.13
CA GLU A 197 -10.82 -5.38 9.86
C GLU A 197 -11.68 -4.15 9.54
N GLU A 198 -12.43 -3.64 10.52
CA GLU A 198 -13.30 -2.47 10.31
C GLU A 198 -12.49 -1.20 10.11
N GLU A 199 -11.37 -1.02 10.81
CA GLU A 199 -10.52 0.14 10.61
C GLU A 199 -9.86 0.15 9.23
N ILE A 200 -9.28 -0.98 8.80
CA ILE A 200 -8.69 -1.12 7.46
C ILE A 200 -9.75 -0.82 6.39
N ARG A 201 -10.96 -1.37 6.56
CA ARG A 201 -12.08 -1.12 5.65
C ARG A 201 -12.47 0.36 5.60
N LYS A 202 -12.58 1.03 6.75
CA LYS A 202 -12.92 2.46 6.83
C LYS A 202 -11.85 3.32 6.14
N ARG A 203 -10.57 3.01 6.34
CA ARG A 203 -9.45 3.69 5.66
C ARG A 203 -9.49 3.48 4.16
N ARG A 204 -9.63 2.23 3.71
CA ARG A 204 -9.77 1.89 2.29
C ARG A 204 -10.95 2.63 1.66
N TRP A 205 -12.09 2.70 2.34
CA TRP A 205 -13.26 3.39 1.84
C TRP A 205 -13.05 4.91 1.73
N LYS A 206 -12.44 5.53 2.74
CA LYS A 206 -12.05 6.96 2.67
C LYS A 206 -11.11 7.22 1.50
N SER A 207 -10.11 6.37 1.30
CA SER A 207 -9.16 6.48 0.18
C SER A 207 -9.88 6.35 -1.17
N VAL A 208 -10.75 5.35 -1.34
CA VAL A 208 -11.58 5.22 -2.55
C VAL A 208 -12.46 6.45 -2.77
N GLY A 209 -13.06 7.00 -1.71
CA GLY A 209 -13.86 8.23 -1.79
C GLY A 209 -13.03 9.43 -2.28
N HIS A 210 -11.83 9.62 -1.74
CA HIS A 210 -10.91 10.67 -2.22
C HIS A 210 -10.55 10.47 -3.69
N THR A 211 -10.17 9.25 -4.09
CA THR A 211 -9.82 8.94 -5.49
C THR A 211 -11.01 9.14 -6.44
N LEU A 212 -12.24 8.85 -6.02
CA LEU A 212 -13.43 9.07 -6.82
C LEU A 212 -13.80 10.55 -6.95
N SER A 213 -13.41 11.38 -5.98
CA SER A 213 -13.60 12.84 -6.00
C SER A 213 -12.64 13.56 -6.94
N GLU A 214 -11.56 12.92 -7.39
CA GLU A 214 -10.61 13.49 -8.35
C GLU A 214 -11.18 13.52 -9.78
N SER A 215 -10.49 14.24 -10.67
CA SER A 215 -10.86 14.34 -12.09
C SER A 215 -10.84 12.98 -12.79
N SER A 216 -11.65 12.83 -13.85
CA SER A 216 -11.73 11.58 -14.64
C SER A 216 -10.40 11.16 -15.27
N ASN A 217 -9.50 12.12 -15.49
CA ASN A 217 -8.23 11.90 -16.15
C ASN A 217 -7.11 11.53 -15.16
N CYS A 218 -7.36 11.56 -13.85
CA CYS A 218 -6.36 11.19 -12.87
C CYS A 218 -6.03 9.69 -12.97
N THR A 219 -4.73 9.38 -13.03
CA THR A 219 -4.18 8.01 -13.09
C THR A 219 -4.72 7.15 -11.96
N THR A 220 -4.82 7.68 -10.74
CA THR A 220 -5.31 6.97 -9.54
C THR A 220 -6.77 6.53 -9.71
N LYS A 221 -7.61 7.37 -10.31
CA LYS A 221 -9.03 7.05 -10.58
C LYS A 221 -9.17 6.00 -11.68
N GLN A 222 -8.35 6.08 -12.71
CA GLN A 222 -8.29 5.06 -13.77
C GLN A 222 -7.80 3.72 -13.21
N ALA A 223 -6.84 3.71 -12.27
CA ALA A 223 -6.31 2.51 -11.63
C ALA A 223 -7.40 1.65 -10.97
N LEU A 224 -8.38 2.29 -10.32
CA LEU A 224 -9.51 1.61 -9.67
C LEU A 224 -10.39 0.82 -10.65
N THR A 225 -10.45 1.28 -11.91
CA THR A 225 -11.27 0.68 -12.97
C THR A 225 -10.47 -0.24 -13.90
N CYS A 226 -9.15 -0.17 -13.84
CA CYS A 226 -8.24 -0.87 -14.73
C CYS A 226 -8.36 -2.39 -14.60
N ASN A 227 -8.43 -3.07 -15.75
CA ASN A 227 -8.35 -4.52 -15.86
C ASN A 227 -7.06 -4.87 -16.62
N PRO A 228 -6.02 -5.41 -15.96
CA PRO A 228 -4.78 -5.73 -16.63
C PRO A 228 -4.99 -6.83 -17.68
N LYS A 229 -4.41 -6.64 -18.87
CA LYS A 229 -4.44 -7.64 -19.96
C LYS A 229 -3.56 -8.84 -19.61
N GLY A 230 -4.09 -10.04 -19.81
CA GLY A 230 -3.35 -11.30 -19.62
C GLY A 230 -4.25 -12.50 -19.35
N LYS A 231 -3.79 -13.70 -19.71
CA LYS A 231 -4.46 -14.94 -19.33
C LYS A 231 -4.18 -15.25 -17.87
N ARG A 232 -5.22 -15.59 -17.12
CA ARG A 232 -5.13 -15.95 -15.70
C ARG A 232 -4.39 -17.29 -15.56
N LYS A 233 -3.47 -17.39 -14.60
CA LYS A 233 -2.88 -18.68 -14.21
C LYS A 233 -3.99 -19.59 -13.65
N ARG A 234 -3.98 -20.87 -14.03
CA ARG A 234 -4.94 -21.89 -13.56
C ARG A 234 -4.62 -22.24 -12.09
N GLY A 235 -5.59 -22.15 -11.18
CA GLY A 235 -5.41 -22.43 -9.74
C GLY A 235 -6.22 -21.52 -8.81
N ARG A 236 -5.95 -21.59 -7.48
CA ARG A 236 -6.64 -20.77 -6.47
C ARG A 236 -6.44 -19.27 -6.75
N LEU A 237 -7.55 -18.59 -6.92
CA LEU A 237 -7.59 -17.20 -7.38
C LEU A 237 -7.02 -16.26 -6.32
N LYS A 238 -6.09 -15.39 -6.73
CA LYS A 238 -5.70 -14.20 -5.95
C LYS A 238 -6.79 -13.13 -6.12
N ASN A 239 -7.22 -12.50 -5.03
CA ASN A 239 -8.17 -11.39 -5.09
C ASN A 239 -7.53 -10.16 -5.77
N ILE A 240 -8.31 -9.50 -6.62
CA ILE A 240 -7.96 -8.22 -7.23
C ILE A 240 -8.52 -7.11 -6.32
N THR A 241 -7.81 -6.00 -6.17
CA THR A 241 -8.23 -4.81 -5.38
C THR A 241 -9.70 -4.44 -5.64
N ARG A 242 -10.14 -4.46 -6.91
CA ARG A 242 -11.54 -4.22 -7.29
C ARG A 242 -12.55 -5.19 -6.65
N ARG A 243 -12.23 -6.48 -6.54
CA ARG A 243 -13.10 -7.47 -5.89
C ARG A 243 -13.13 -7.29 -4.38
N GLU A 244 -12.02 -6.89 -3.78
CA GLU A 244 -11.95 -6.59 -2.35
C GLU A 244 -12.78 -5.34 -2.02
N ILE A 245 -12.64 -4.27 -2.80
CA ILE A 245 -13.48 -3.07 -2.66
C ILE A 245 -14.96 -3.41 -2.82
N LYS A 246 -15.32 -4.25 -3.79
CA LYS A 246 -16.71 -4.70 -3.97
C LYS A 246 -17.22 -5.50 -2.76
N ALA A 247 -16.43 -6.45 -2.28
CA ALA A 247 -16.79 -7.25 -1.10
C ALA A 247 -16.91 -6.39 0.17
N ASP A 248 -16.03 -5.40 0.33
CA ASP A 248 -16.09 -4.44 1.43
C ASP A 248 -17.33 -3.54 1.33
N MET A 249 -17.71 -3.12 0.12
CA MET A 249 -18.96 -2.37 -0.12
C MET A 249 -20.19 -3.19 0.28
N GLU A 250 -20.28 -4.45 -0.15
CA GLU A 250 -21.39 -5.35 0.21
C GLU A 250 -21.49 -5.52 1.74
N ARG A 251 -20.34 -5.68 2.42
CA ARG A 251 -20.29 -5.79 3.89
C ARG A 251 -20.59 -4.47 4.60
N MET A 252 -20.20 -3.33 4.05
CA MET A 252 -20.52 -2.02 4.62
C MET A 252 -21.99 -1.68 4.47
N ASN A 253 -22.61 -1.96 3.32
CA ASN A 253 -24.04 -1.68 3.12
C ASN A 253 -24.94 -2.49 4.06
N ASN A 254 -24.45 -3.63 4.56
CA ASN A 254 -25.13 -4.45 5.57
C ASN A 254 -24.87 -3.99 7.02
N LYS A 255 -23.80 -3.22 7.28
CA LYS A 255 -23.43 -2.72 8.63
C LYS A 255 -23.66 -1.21 8.83
N TRP A 256 -23.72 -0.44 7.74
CA TRP A 256 -23.73 1.01 7.70
C TRP A 256 -24.77 1.46 6.66
N LYS A 257 -25.97 1.80 7.11
CA LYS A 257 -26.91 2.68 6.38
C LYS A 257 -27.32 3.82 7.34
N PRO A 258 -27.44 5.10 6.92
CA PRO A 258 -27.03 5.74 5.66
C PRO A 258 -26.26 7.08 5.87
N VAL A 259 -25.07 7.23 5.27
CA VAL A 259 -24.59 8.54 4.77
C VAL A 259 -23.78 8.27 3.49
N ASN A 260 -24.17 8.92 2.39
CA ASN A 260 -23.57 8.85 1.03
C ASN A 260 -23.96 7.69 0.11
N VAL A 261 -25.25 7.34 0.03
CA VAL A 261 -25.78 6.52 -1.09
C VAL A 261 -25.90 7.33 -2.41
N TYR A 262 -26.03 8.66 -2.34
CA TYR A 262 -26.23 9.51 -3.53
C TYR A 262 -25.00 9.66 -4.44
N PHE A 263 -23.77 9.59 -3.91
CA PHE A 263 -22.56 9.63 -4.75
C PHE A 263 -22.27 8.30 -5.48
N ILE A 264 -22.82 7.19 -4.97
CA ILE A 264 -22.55 5.83 -5.43
C ILE A 264 -23.37 5.51 -6.69
N ASP A 265 -24.63 5.93 -6.75
CA ASP A 265 -25.51 5.56 -7.86
C ASP A 265 -25.15 6.28 -9.17
N ASN A 266 -24.72 7.54 -9.11
CA ASN A 266 -24.29 8.31 -10.29
C ASN A 266 -22.89 7.92 -10.81
N SER A 267 -21.99 7.51 -9.92
CA SER A 267 -20.63 7.08 -10.32
C SER A 267 -20.64 5.67 -10.93
N ILE A 268 -21.55 4.79 -10.49
CA ILE A 268 -21.69 3.43 -11.01
C ILE A 268 -22.56 3.39 -12.28
N LYS A 269 -23.58 4.24 -12.43
CA LYS A 269 -24.33 4.36 -13.70
C LYS A 269 -23.44 4.82 -14.86
N LYS A 270 -22.45 5.68 -14.62
CA LYS A 270 -21.42 6.05 -15.60
C LYS A 270 -20.41 4.94 -15.93
N LEU A 271 -20.40 3.82 -15.20
CA LEU A 271 -19.51 2.66 -15.40
C LEU A 271 -20.20 1.46 -16.06
N LYS A 272 -21.48 1.61 -16.47
CA LYS A 272 -22.27 0.58 -17.17
C LYS A 272 -22.62 0.92 -18.63
N LEU A 273 -22.09 2.02 -19.16
CA LEU A 273 -22.05 2.35 -20.59
C LEU A 273 -20.58 2.34 -21.05
#